data_AF-A0A7S4BUW8-F1
#
_entry.id   AF-A0A7S4BUW8-F1
#
_cell.length_a   1.000
_cell.length_b   1.000
_cell.length_c   1.000
_cell.angle_alpha   90.00
_cell.angle_beta   90.00
_cell.angle_gamma   90.00
#
_symmetry.space_group_name_H-M   'P 1'
#
loop_
_entity.id
_entity.type
_entity.pdbx_description
1 polymer ?
#
loop_
_entity_poly.entity_id
_entity_poly.type
_entity_poly.pdbx_seq_one_letter_code
_entity_poly.pdbx_strand_id
1 'polypeptide(L)'
;AALDGAVLKTLRDLGVPTYNYTGALPPVHFRHAPYLFHRMGFLKAELIRQVIATGRQVLVSDSDVVWRRDPTLILSRLEKSGASIAASTDCLDVEFDEARVPPVQRAQTRRSAVEGCGHVVGSRGGAVFNTGVLWFAPTRAAADFAREWALGTLR
;
A
#
# COMPACT_ATOMS: atom_id res chain seq x y z
N ALA A 1 -4.11 -7.96 7.98
CA ALA A 1 -5.30 -8.01 8.84
C ALA A 1 -5.98 -9.36 8.66
N ALA A 2 -6.58 -9.93 9.70
CA ALA A 2 -7.40 -11.13 9.55
C ALA A 2 -8.86 -10.73 9.33
N LEU A 3 -9.47 -11.27 8.28
CA LEU A 3 -10.88 -11.05 7.93
C LEU A 3 -11.82 -12.07 8.58
N ASP A 4 -11.28 -13.18 9.08
CA ASP A 4 -12.01 -14.22 9.79
C ASP A 4 -11.26 -14.66 11.07
N GLY A 5 -11.99 -15.33 11.97
CA GLY A 5 -11.48 -15.76 13.27
C GLY A 5 -10.47 -16.89 13.21
N ALA A 6 -10.54 -17.76 12.20
CA ALA A 6 -9.63 -18.90 12.06
C ALA A 6 -8.23 -18.43 11.64
N VAL A 7 -8.14 -17.57 10.62
CA VAL A 7 -6.89 -16.93 10.22
C VAL A 7 -6.30 -16.09 11.34
N LEU A 8 -7.15 -15.34 12.07
CA LEU A 8 -6.70 -14.56 13.22
C LEU A 8 -6.04 -15.43 14.28
N LYS A 9 -6.65 -16.57 14.62
CA LYS A 9 -6.11 -17.52 15.60
C LYS A 9 -4.76 -18.08 15.13
N THR A 10 -4.70 -18.59 13.90
CA THR A 10 -3.47 -19.18 13.34
C THR A 10 -2.31 -18.18 13.34
N LEU A 11 -2.54 -16.94 12.88
CA LEU A 11 -1.49 -15.92 12.87
C LEU A 11 -0.99 -15.58 14.27
N ARG A 12 -1.89 -15.53 15.27
CA ARG A 12 -1.52 -15.33 16.67
C ARG A 12 -0.68 -16.50 17.20
N ASP A 13 -1.10 -17.73 16.93
CA ASP A 13 -0.38 -18.94 17.36
C ASP A 13 1.03 -19.01 16.76
N LEU A 14 1.23 -18.45 15.55
CA LEU A 14 2.53 -18.34 14.88
C LEU A 14 3.35 -17.11 15.31
N GLY A 15 2.86 -16.29 16.25
CA GLY A 15 3.53 -15.05 16.66
C GLY A 15 3.66 -14.02 15.53
N VAL A 16 2.77 -14.08 14.54
CA VAL A 16 2.71 -13.11 13.45
C VAL A 16 1.81 -11.95 13.88
N PRO A 17 2.31 -10.70 13.90
CA PRO A 17 1.48 -9.55 14.21
C PRO A 17 0.25 -9.51 13.32
N THR A 18 -0.91 -9.31 13.94
CA THR A 18 -2.21 -9.31 13.26
C THR A 18 -3.24 -8.59 14.12
N TYR A 19 -4.29 -8.09 13.47
CA TYR A 19 -5.46 -7.53 14.15
C TYR A 19 -6.75 -8.04 13.50
N ASN A 20 -7.81 -8.09 14.29
CA ASN A 20 -9.16 -8.39 13.83
C ASN A 20 -9.73 -7.14 13.13
N TYR A 21 -9.92 -7.19 11.82
CA TYR A 21 -10.42 -6.04 11.07
C TYR A 21 -11.85 -5.67 11.50
N THR A 22 -12.75 -6.65 11.60
CA THR A 22 -14.16 -6.46 11.96
C THR A 22 -14.34 -5.91 13.37
N GLY A 23 -13.42 -6.23 14.29
CA GLY A 23 -13.43 -5.66 15.64
C GLY A 23 -12.79 -4.26 15.72
N ALA A 24 -11.92 -3.91 14.77
CA ALA A 24 -11.16 -2.67 14.79
C ALA A 24 -11.86 -1.51 14.08
N LEU A 25 -12.72 -1.80 13.09
CA LEU A 25 -13.45 -0.82 12.30
C LEU A 25 -14.94 -1.20 12.21
N PRO A 26 -15.87 -0.25 12.40
CA PRO A 26 -17.30 -0.51 12.24
C PRO A 26 -17.66 -0.83 10.78
N PRO A 27 -18.72 -1.62 10.52
CA PRO A 27 -19.14 -2.02 9.17
C PRO A 27 -19.94 -0.91 8.47
N VAL A 28 -19.35 0.28 8.36
CA VAL A 28 -19.96 1.45 7.72
C VAL A 28 -19.14 1.90 6.52
N HIS A 29 -19.83 2.44 5.51
CA HIS A 29 -19.17 2.87 4.29
C HIS A 29 -18.33 4.14 4.54
N PHE A 30 -17.02 4.10 4.23
CA PHE A 30 -16.07 5.17 4.55
C PHE A 30 -16.39 6.52 3.90
N ARG A 31 -17.14 6.54 2.80
CA ARG A 31 -17.59 7.77 2.10
C ARG A 31 -18.30 8.77 3.04
N HIS A 32 -18.99 8.28 4.07
CA HIS A 32 -19.71 9.14 5.03
C HIS A 32 -18.98 9.28 6.38
N ALA A 33 -17.79 8.69 6.51
CA ALA A 33 -17.02 8.66 7.75
C ALA A 33 -15.52 8.70 7.44
N PRO A 34 -15.00 9.83 6.93
CA PRO A 34 -13.59 9.95 6.53
C PRO A 34 -12.61 9.66 7.67
N TYR A 35 -12.96 9.97 8.92
CA TYR A 35 -12.15 9.64 10.10
C TYR A 35 -11.89 8.13 10.27
N LEU A 36 -12.77 7.26 9.76
CA LEU A 36 -12.54 5.82 9.75
C LEU A 36 -11.52 5.40 8.70
N PHE A 37 -11.41 6.14 7.59
CA PHE A 37 -10.34 5.96 6.61
C PHE A 37 -8.97 6.28 7.23
N HIS A 38 -8.89 7.36 8.01
CA HIS A 38 -7.71 7.70 8.80
C HIS A 38 -7.34 6.59 9.80
N ARG A 39 -8.33 6.07 10.55
CA ARG A 39 -8.12 4.95 11.48
C ARG A 39 -7.67 3.67 10.77
N MET A 40 -8.21 3.37 9.59
CA MET A 40 -7.75 2.24 8.78
C MET A 40 -6.29 2.44 8.34
N GLY A 41 -5.94 3.65 7.90
CA GLY A 41 -4.57 4.03 7.55
C GLY A 41 -3.60 3.79 8.72
N PHE A 42 -3.98 4.23 9.92
CA PHE A 42 -3.22 3.97 11.15
C PHE A 42 -3.00 2.47 11.37
N LEU A 43 -4.08 1.68 11.33
CA LEU A 43 -4.02 0.23 11.57
C LEU A 43 -3.16 -0.50 10.52
N LYS A 44 -3.25 -0.08 9.25
CA LYS A 44 -2.41 -0.60 8.16
C LYS A 44 -0.94 -0.31 8.44
N ALA A 45 -0.58 0.96 8.65
CA ALA A 45 0.80 1.39 8.87
C ALA A 45 1.41 0.78 10.15
N GLU A 46 0.65 0.72 11.24
CA GLU A 46 1.10 0.14 12.51
C GLU A 46 1.32 -1.38 12.39
N LEU A 47 0.44 -2.10 11.68
CA LEU A 47 0.64 -3.53 11.43
C LEU A 47 1.91 -3.77 10.60
N ILE A 48 2.15 -2.99 9.55
CA ILE A 48 3.38 -3.05 8.75
C ILE A 48 4.60 -2.90 9.67
N ARG A 49 4.60 -1.87 10.53
CA ARG A 49 5.67 -1.63 11.51
C ARG A 49 5.91 -2.82 12.42
N GLN A 50 4.85 -3.43 12.95
CA GLN A 50 4.96 -4.60 13.83
C GLN A 50 5.54 -5.81 13.10
N VAL A 51 5.14 -6.07 11.85
CA VAL A 51 5.71 -7.18 11.07
C VAL A 51 7.19 -6.92 10.76
N ILE A 52 7.57 -5.70 10.37
CA ILE A 52 8.98 -5.32 10.15
C ILE A 52 9.80 -5.56 11.42
N ALA A 53 9.27 -5.24 12.61
CA ALA A 53 9.95 -5.47 13.89
C ALA A 53 10.27 -6.95 14.18
N THR A 54 9.64 -7.89 13.47
CA THR A 54 9.96 -9.33 13.53
C THR A 54 11.09 -9.76 12.58
N GLY A 55 11.70 -8.82 11.86
CA GLY A 55 12.75 -9.08 10.87
C GLY A 55 12.24 -9.57 9.52
N ARG A 56 10.93 -9.43 9.25
CA ARG A 56 10.29 -9.93 8.02
C ARG A 56 10.09 -8.81 7.00
N GLN A 57 10.31 -9.13 5.72
CA GLN A 57 9.83 -8.31 4.61
C GLN A 57 8.30 -8.27 4.61
N VAL A 58 7.71 -7.15 4.19
CA VAL A 58 6.25 -7.00 4.11
C VAL A 58 5.85 -6.68 2.69
N LEU A 59 5.00 -7.52 2.11
CA LEU A 59 4.20 -7.19 0.93
C LEU A 59 2.76 -6.97 1.39
N VAL A 60 2.24 -5.78 1.13
CA VAL A 60 0.86 -5.39 1.42
C VAL A 60 0.08 -5.47 0.12
N SER A 61 -1.12 -6.03 0.20
CA SER A 61 -2.16 -5.86 -0.80
C SER A 61 -3.49 -5.54 -0.12
N ASP A 62 -4.27 -4.64 -0.69
CA ASP A 62 -5.68 -4.49 -0.33
C ASP A 62 -6.46 -5.76 -0.70
N SER A 63 -7.62 -5.95 -0.06
CA SER A 63 -8.44 -7.16 -0.23
C SER A 63 -9.05 -7.29 -1.63
N ASP A 64 -9.08 -6.20 -2.40
CA ASP A 64 -9.58 -6.11 -3.77
C ASP A 64 -8.47 -6.27 -4.83
N VAL A 65 -7.23 -6.58 -4.41
CA VAL A 65 -6.12 -6.87 -5.32
C VAL A 65 -6.22 -8.29 -5.88
N VAL A 66 -6.10 -8.41 -7.20
CA VAL A 66 -5.99 -9.71 -7.90
C VAL A 66 -4.59 -9.85 -8.52
N TRP A 67 -3.81 -10.81 -8.01
CA TRP A 67 -2.49 -11.13 -8.55
C TRP A 67 -2.59 -11.90 -9.86
N ARG A 68 -2.20 -11.26 -10.97
CA ARG A 68 -2.24 -11.86 -12.32
C ARG A 68 -0.96 -12.62 -12.69
N ARG A 69 0.12 -12.42 -11.93
CA ARG A 69 1.44 -13.03 -12.09
C ARG A 69 2.11 -13.12 -10.72
N ASP A 70 3.07 -14.02 -10.60
CA ASP A 70 3.93 -14.13 -9.42
C ASP A 70 4.77 -12.83 -9.26
N PRO A 71 4.64 -12.11 -8.14
CA PRO A 71 5.38 -10.87 -7.91
C PRO A 71 6.85 -11.09 -7.50
N THR A 72 7.26 -12.32 -7.16
CA THR A 72 8.56 -12.61 -6.50
C THR A 72 9.75 -12.00 -7.23
N LEU A 73 9.77 -12.06 -8.56
CA LEU A 73 10.86 -11.51 -9.37
C LEU A 73 11.00 -9.98 -9.23
N ILE A 74 9.89 -9.26 -9.08
CA ILE A 74 9.93 -7.81 -8.85
C ILE A 74 10.40 -7.52 -7.42
N LEU A 75 9.92 -8.28 -6.43
CA LEU A 75 10.32 -8.12 -5.03
C LEU A 75 11.83 -8.35 -4.85
N SER A 76 12.39 -9.40 -5.47
CA SER A 76 13.84 -9.65 -5.43
C SER A 76 14.66 -8.55 -6.09
N ARG A 77 14.12 -7.86 -7.11
CA ARG A 77 14.79 -6.71 -7.74
C ARG A 77 14.81 -5.50 -6.82
N LEU A 78 13.70 -5.23 -6.13
CA LEU A 78 13.60 -4.15 -5.13
C LEU A 78 14.55 -4.37 -3.96
N GLU A 79 14.63 -5.61 -3.48
CA GLU A 79 15.59 -5.99 -2.42
C GLU A 79 17.03 -5.75 -2.89
N LYS A 80 17.40 -6.23 -4.08
CA LYS A 80 18.74 -6.04 -4.65
C LYS A 80 19.09 -4.58 -4.94
N SER A 81 18.10 -3.72 -5.21
CA SER A 81 18.36 -2.29 -5.42
C SER A 81 18.59 -1.52 -4.11
N GLY A 82 18.47 -2.17 -2.95
CA GLY A 82 18.59 -1.50 -1.65
C GLY A 82 17.41 -0.61 -1.30
N ALA A 83 16.25 -0.79 -1.96
CA ALA A 83 15.05 -0.05 -1.62
C ALA A 83 14.61 -0.42 -0.20
N SER A 84 14.18 0.56 0.59
CA SER A 84 13.53 0.30 1.89
C SER A 84 12.02 0.19 1.76
N ILE A 85 11.43 0.89 0.79
CA ILE A 85 9.99 0.96 0.54
C ILE A 85 9.78 1.04 -0.96
N ALA A 86 8.72 0.39 -1.46
CA ALA A 86 8.27 0.55 -2.83
C ALA A 86 6.74 0.67 -2.88
N ALA A 87 6.27 1.54 -3.76
CA ALA A 87 4.86 1.76 -4.08
C ALA A 87 4.73 1.97 -5.59
N SER A 88 3.58 1.65 -6.16
CA SER A 88 3.27 2.08 -7.53
C SER A 88 2.81 3.54 -7.51
N THR A 89 3.09 4.26 -8.59
CA THR A 89 2.48 5.57 -8.82
C THR A 89 0.97 5.41 -8.96
N ASP A 90 0.18 6.31 -8.37
CA ASP A 90 -1.28 6.33 -8.59
C ASP A 90 -1.58 7.25 -9.78
N CYS A 91 -1.90 6.61 -10.90
CA CYS A 91 -2.08 7.24 -12.19
C CYS A 91 -3.02 6.37 -13.00
N LEU A 92 -4.32 6.58 -12.81
CA LEU A 92 -5.34 5.85 -13.53
C LEU A 92 -5.53 6.48 -14.90
N ASP A 93 -5.23 5.72 -15.95
CA ASP A 93 -5.59 6.07 -17.33
C ASP A 93 -6.14 4.82 -18.03
N VAL A 94 -7.46 4.78 -18.16
CA VAL A 94 -8.19 3.60 -18.66
C VAL A 94 -7.72 3.16 -20.04
N GLU A 95 -7.54 4.10 -20.97
CA GLU A 95 -7.18 3.77 -22.35
C GLU A 95 -5.73 3.26 -22.45
N PHE A 96 -4.81 3.78 -21.64
CA PHE A 96 -3.43 3.31 -21.61
C PHE A 96 -3.24 2.04 -20.78
N ASP A 97 -3.99 1.86 -19.69
CA ASP A 97 -3.99 0.64 -18.87
C ASP A 97 -4.49 -0.56 -19.69
N GLU A 98 -5.52 -0.38 -20.53
CA GLU A 98 -6.01 -1.39 -21.48
C GLU A 98 -4.94 -1.73 -22.54
N ALA A 99 -4.25 -0.73 -23.06
CA ALA A 99 -3.23 -0.90 -24.10
C ALA A 99 -1.90 -1.48 -23.56
N ARG A 100 -1.71 -1.58 -22.23
CA ARG A 100 -0.50 -2.12 -21.56
C ARG A 100 0.81 -1.49 -22.05
N VAL A 101 0.77 -0.21 -22.38
CA VAL A 101 1.87 0.47 -23.08
C VAL A 101 3.08 0.68 -22.13
N PRO A 102 4.33 0.44 -22.59
CA PRO A 102 5.52 0.66 -21.77
C PRO A 102 5.69 2.12 -21.30
N PRO A 103 6.35 2.35 -20.14
CA PRO A 103 6.46 3.68 -19.51
C PRO A 103 7.03 4.80 -20.38
N VAL A 104 7.87 4.46 -21.36
CA VAL A 104 8.55 5.43 -22.24
C VAL A 104 7.55 6.19 -23.13
N GLN A 105 6.38 5.62 -23.41
CA GLN A 105 5.32 6.26 -24.20
C GLN A 105 4.29 7.02 -23.33
N ARG A 106 4.40 7.00 -21.99
CA ARG A 106 3.48 7.65 -21.05
C ARG A 106 3.50 9.18 -21.10
N ALA A 107 4.60 9.79 -21.53
CA ALA A 107 4.80 11.24 -21.45
C ALA A 107 4.32 12.02 -22.69
N GLN A 108 3.91 11.34 -23.78
CA GLN A 108 3.80 11.97 -25.10
C GLN A 108 2.37 12.13 -25.64
N THR A 109 1.35 11.49 -25.07
CA THR A 109 0.10 11.26 -25.81
C THR A 109 -1.13 12.04 -25.37
N ARG A 110 -1.28 12.50 -24.11
CA ARG A 110 -2.45 13.33 -23.71
C ARG A 110 -2.17 14.34 -22.61
N ARG A 111 -2.49 15.61 -22.87
CA ARG A 111 -2.43 16.73 -21.90
C ARG A 111 -3.48 16.62 -20.77
N SER A 112 -4.58 15.88 -20.94
CA SER A 112 -5.66 15.78 -19.94
C SER A 112 -5.46 14.70 -18.88
N ALA A 113 -4.66 13.64 -19.16
CA ALA A 113 -4.25 12.64 -18.16
C ALA A 113 -3.28 13.22 -17.10
N VAL A 114 -2.72 14.40 -17.39
CA VAL A 114 -1.74 15.11 -16.57
C VAL A 114 -2.35 15.70 -15.30
N GLU A 115 -3.64 16.03 -15.30
CA GLU A 115 -4.27 16.75 -14.18
C GLU A 115 -4.62 15.87 -12.97
N GLY A 116 -4.74 14.54 -13.16
CA GLY A 116 -5.06 13.58 -12.09
C GLY A 116 -3.87 12.76 -11.58
N CYS A 117 -2.72 12.85 -12.25
CA CYS A 117 -1.53 12.08 -11.96
C CYS A 117 -0.55 12.86 -11.08
N GLY A 118 -0.41 12.47 -9.81
CA GLY A 118 0.44 13.19 -8.87
C GLY A 118 1.93 13.18 -9.24
N HIS A 119 2.41 12.20 -10.04
CA HIS A 119 3.83 12.10 -10.40
C HIS A 119 4.29 13.11 -11.47
N VAL A 120 3.37 13.87 -12.08
CA VAL A 120 3.73 14.85 -13.12
C VAL A 120 4.29 16.10 -12.44
N VAL A 121 5.47 16.53 -12.89
CA VAL A 121 6.10 17.78 -12.44
C VAL A 121 5.10 18.95 -12.55
N GLY A 122 4.77 19.56 -11.41
CA GLY A 122 3.82 20.67 -11.32
C GLY A 122 2.38 20.28 -10.94
N SER A 123 2.04 18.99 -10.90
CA SER A 123 0.73 18.52 -10.42
C SER A 123 0.58 18.79 -8.92
N ARG A 124 -0.59 19.32 -8.54
CA ARG A 124 -1.02 19.52 -7.14
C ARG A 124 -2.26 18.68 -6.79
N GLY A 125 -2.74 17.87 -7.73
CA GLY A 125 -3.94 17.03 -7.58
C GLY A 125 -3.57 15.55 -7.62
N GLY A 126 -4.14 14.77 -6.69
CA GLY A 126 -4.02 13.30 -6.67
C GLY A 126 -3.03 12.73 -5.64
N ALA A 127 -3.27 11.49 -5.23
CA ALA A 127 -2.28 10.72 -4.48
C ALA A 127 -1.13 10.37 -5.45
N VAL A 128 0.11 10.73 -5.11
CA VAL A 128 1.28 10.43 -5.95
C VAL A 128 1.57 8.93 -6.04
N PHE A 129 1.14 8.17 -5.04
CA PHE A 129 1.41 6.74 -4.90
C PHE A 129 0.17 6.00 -4.41
N ASN A 130 -0.06 4.83 -5.01
CA ASN A 130 -1.11 3.93 -4.57
C ASN A 130 -0.64 3.22 -3.29
N THR A 131 -1.52 3.14 -2.29
CA THR A 131 -1.23 2.49 -1.00
C THR A 131 -1.90 1.13 -0.85
N GLY A 132 -2.51 0.64 -1.93
CA GLY A 132 -3.15 -0.67 -2.00
C GLY A 132 -2.18 -1.79 -2.33
N VAL A 133 -1.01 -1.50 -2.93
CA VAL A 133 0.11 -2.44 -3.04
C VAL A 133 1.41 -1.76 -2.61
N LEU A 134 2.00 -2.24 -1.54
CA LEU A 134 3.22 -1.67 -0.95
C LEU A 134 4.20 -2.78 -0.59
N TRP A 135 5.50 -2.51 -0.74
CA TRP A 135 6.55 -3.38 -0.23
C TRP A 135 7.44 -2.64 0.75
N PHE A 136 7.84 -3.31 1.84
CA PHE A 136 8.74 -2.81 2.85
C PHE A 136 9.85 -3.83 3.13
N ALA A 137 11.09 -3.36 3.09
CA ALA A 137 12.25 -4.11 3.57
C ALA A 137 12.27 -4.18 5.10
N PRO A 138 12.91 -5.19 5.72
CA PRO A 138 13.08 -5.29 7.16
C PRO A 138 14.19 -4.34 7.66
N THR A 139 14.11 -3.06 7.31
CA THR A 139 15.12 -2.05 7.67
C THR A 139 14.57 -1.09 8.73
N ARG A 140 15.48 -0.47 9.48
CA ARG A 140 15.12 0.60 10.41
C ARG A 140 14.42 1.76 9.70
N ALA A 141 14.89 2.14 8.52
CA ALA A 141 14.29 3.21 7.73
C ALA A 141 12.83 2.90 7.34
N ALA A 142 12.54 1.65 6.95
CA ALA A 142 11.18 1.21 6.66
C ALA A 142 10.27 1.23 7.90
N ALA A 143 10.80 0.81 9.06
CA ALA A 143 10.08 0.86 10.33
C ALA A 143 9.78 2.29 10.79
N ASP A 144 10.77 3.19 10.67
CA ASP A 144 10.65 4.60 11.04
C ASP A 144 9.60 5.30 10.15
N PHE A 145 9.63 5.05 8.84
CA PHE A 145 8.60 5.53 7.92
C PHE A 145 7.21 5.00 8.30
N ALA A 146 7.06 3.69 8.56
CA ALA A 146 5.76 3.12 8.91
C ALA A 146 5.19 3.73 10.20
N ARG A 147 6.05 4.02 11.19
CA ARG A 147 5.68 4.76 12.41
C ARG A 147 5.20 6.17 12.10
N GLU A 148 5.96 6.92 11.29
CA GLU A 148 5.61 8.30 10.93
C GLU A 148 4.33 8.37 10.12
N TRP A 149 4.15 7.43 9.18
CA TRP A 149 2.92 7.30 8.41
C TRP A 149 1.72 7.02 9.32
N ALA A 150 1.83 6.05 10.25
CA ALA A 150 0.77 5.75 11.22
C ALA A 150 0.37 7.02 12.00
N LEU A 151 1.33 7.72 12.60
CA LEU A 151 1.06 8.94 13.36
C LEU A 151 0.51 10.07 12.47
N GLY A 152 0.97 10.17 11.22
CA GLY A 152 0.49 11.15 10.25
C GLY A 152 -0.98 10.96 9.86
N THR A 153 -1.49 9.73 9.89
CA THR A 153 -2.92 9.48 9.59
C THR A 153 -3.86 9.99 10.67
N LEU A 154 -3.39 10.24 11.90
CA LEU A 154 -4.21 10.73 13.02
C LEU A 154 -4.28 12.26 13.10
N ARG A 155 -3.59 12.98 12.20
CA ARG A 155 -3.54 14.45 12.16
C ARG A 155 -4.69 15.03 11.34
#